data_AF-A0A7H4M4W5-F1
#
_entry.id   AF-A0A7H4M4W5-F1
#
_cell.length_a   1.000
_cell.length_b   1.000
_cell.length_c   1.000
_cell.angle_alpha   90.00
_cell.angle_beta   90.00
_cell.angle_gamma   90.00
#
_symmetry.space_group_name_H-M   'P 1'
#
loop_
_entity.id
_entity.type
_entity.pdbx_description
1 polymer ?
#
loop_
_entity_poly.entity_id
_entity_poly.type
_entity_poly.pdbx_seq_one_letter_code
_entity_poly.pdbx_strand_id
1 'polypeptide(L)' 'MSAKHPVIAVTGSSGAGTTTTSLAFRKIFAQLNLHAAEVEGDSFHRYTRPEMDMAIRKARDQGKHISYFGPRG' A
#
# COMPACT_ATOMS: atom_id res chain seq x y z
N MET A 1 8.33 -17.22 -7.79
CA MET A 1 9.20 -16.02 -7.72
C MET A 1 10.21 -16.09 -8.84
N SER A 2 10.33 -15.06 -9.68
CA SER A 2 11.31 -15.06 -10.77
C SER A 2 12.71 -14.87 -10.19
N ALA A 3 13.64 -15.79 -10.49
CA ALA A 3 15.05 -15.62 -10.13
C ALA A 3 15.69 -14.46 -10.91
N LYS A 4 15.18 -14.15 -12.10
CA LYS A 4 15.69 -13.06 -12.96
C LYS A 4 15.19 -11.69 -12.51
N HIS A 5 13.98 -11.63 -11.95
CA HIS A 5 13.30 -10.39 -11.54
C HIS A 5 12.65 -10.59 -10.17
N PRO A 6 13.44 -10.58 -9.08
CA PRO A 6 12.90 -10.75 -7.73
C PRO A 6 12.02 -9.57 -7.35
N VAL A 7 10.93 -9.85 -6.61
CA VAL A 7 10.00 -8.85 -6.07
C VAL A 7 9.99 -8.99 -4.56
N ILE A 8 10.15 -7.89 -3.84
CA ILE A 8 10.02 -7.84 -2.37
C ILE A 8 8.75 -7.07 -2.05
N ALA A 9 7.82 -7.71 -1.35
CA ALA A 9 6.58 -7.10 -0.91
C ALA A 9 6.61 -6.84 0.59
N VAL A 10 6.54 -5.58 0.99
CA VAL A 10 6.39 -5.16 2.39
C VAL A 10 4.93 -4.81 2.61
N THR A 11 4.26 -5.57 3.48
CA THR A 11 2.83 -5.43 3.77
C THR A 11 2.63 -5.17 5.26
N GLY A 12 1.67 -4.31 5.59
CA GLY A 12 1.30 -3.99 6.96
C GLY A 12 0.15 -3.00 7.00
N SER A 13 -0.54 -2.92 8.13
CA SER A 13 -1.56 -1.90 8.35
C SER A 13 -0.93 -0.51 8.46
N SER A 14 -1.75 0.55 8.32
CA SER A 14 -1.31 1.91 8.63
C SER A 14 -0.70 1.97 10.04
N GLY A 15 0.49 2.54 10.17
CA GLY A 15 1.25 2.60 11.42
C GLY A 15 2.11 1.36 11.75
N ALA A 16 2.09 0.31 10.94
CA ALA A 16 2.91 -0.89 11.17
C ALA A 16 4.41 -0.72 10.83
N GLY A 17 4.86 0.49 10.51
CA GLY A 17 6.26 0.78 10.20
C GLY A 17 6.68 0.48 8.76
N THR A 18 5.74 0.31 7.83
CA THR A 18 6.03 0.04 6.40
C THR A 18 6.95 1.09 5.76
N THR A 19 6.77 2.37 6.13
CA THR A 19 7.65 3.47 5.69
C THR A 19 9.10 3.26 6.19
N THR A 20 9.27 2.89 7.46
CA THR A 20 10.58 2.64 8.07
C THR A 20 11.25 1.43 7.43
N THR A 21 10.50 0.36 7.19
CA THR A 21 11.00 -0.83 6.51
C THR A 21 11.42 -0.52 5.07
N SER A 22 10.62 0.25 4.32
CA SER A 22 10.96 0.67 2.95
C SER A 22 12.25 1.49 2.91
N LEU A 23 12.43 2.40 3.88
CA LEU A 23 13.67 3.15 4.04
C LEU A 23 14.89 2.25 4.33
N ALA A 24 14.72 1.20 5.13
CA ALA A 24 15.80 0.25 5.40
C ALA A 24 16.23 -0.48 4.12
N PHE A 25 15.28 -0.94 3.29
CA PHE A 25 15.60 -1.57 2.00
C PHE A 25 16.29 -0.61 1.04
N ARG A 26 15.84 0.66 0.95
CA ARG A 26 16.52 1.69 0.15
C ARG A 26 18.00 1.83 0.54
N LYS A 27 18.30 1.83 1.84
CA LYS A 27 19.69 1.90 2.35
C LYS A 27 20.49 0.66 1.99
N ILE A 28 19.92 -0.53 2.14
CA ILE A 28 20.57 -1.80 1.79
C ILE A 28 20.89 -1.83 0.29
N PHE A 29 19.95 -1.47 -0.58
CA PHE A 29 20.17 -1.44 -2.03
C PHE A 29 21.23 -0.42 -2.41
N ALA A 30 21.23 0.77 -1.81
CA ALA A 30 22.28 1.75 -2.02
C ALA A 30 23.68 1.22 -1.62
N GLN A 31 23.79 0.54 -0.47
CA GLN A 31 25.05 -0.06 -0.01
C GLN A 31 25.55 -1.18 -0.94
N LEU A 32 24.64 -1.94 -1.53
CA LEU A 32 24.95 -3.02 -2.47
C LEU A 32 25.08 -2.56 -3.93
N ASN A 33 24.93 -1.25 -4.18
CA ASN A 33 24.90 -0.66 -5.51
C ASN A 33 23.86 -1.32 -6.45
N LEU A 34 22.69 -1.62 -5.89
CA LEU A 34 21.55 -2.21 -6.59
C LEU A 34 20.53 -1.13 -6.96
N HIS A 35 20.04 -1.18 -8.20
CA HIS A 35 18.96 -0.32 -8.67
C HIS A 35 17.64 -1.10 -8.62
N ALA A 36 16.76 -0.72 -7.70
CA ALA A 36 15.42 -1.28 -7.58
C ALA A 36 14.37 -0.28 -8.04
N ALA A 37 13.34 -0.76 -8.74
CA ALA A 37 12.11 0.00 -8.92
C ALA A 37 11.27 -0.09 -7.65
N GLU A 38 10.63 1.02 -7.28
CA GLU A 38 9.80 1.10 -6.08
C GLU A 38 8.37 1.46 -6.43
N VAL A 39 7.42 0.83 -5.75
CA VAL A 39 5.99 1.08 -5.92
C VAL A 39 5.37 1.21 -4.54
N GLU A 40 4.71 2.34 -4.27
CA GLU A 40 4.00 2.58 -3.02
C GLU A 40 2.60 1.95 -3.07
N GLY A 41 2.23 1.22 -2.01
CA GLY A 41 0.95 0.51 -1.93
C GLY A 41 -0.28 1.41 -2.04
N ASP A 42 -0.18 2.65 -1.57
CA ASP A 42 -1.26 3.64 -1.65
C ASP A 42 -1.64 4.00 -3.10
N SER A 43 -0.77 3.70 -4.07
CA SER A 43 -1.03 3.88 -5.51
C SER A 43 -2.12 2.96 -6.05
N PHE A 44 -2.50 1.92 -5.30
CA PHE A 44 -3.52 0.95 -5.70
C PHE A 44 -4.87 1.18 -5.02
N HIS A 45 -5.04 2.27 -4.25
CA HIS A 45 -6.34 2.61 -3.69
C HIS A 45 -7.35 2.91 -4.80
N ARG A 46 -8.55 2.31 -4.70
CA ARG A 46 -9.63 2.55 -5.66
C ARG A 46 -10.18 3.97 -5.56
N TYR A 47 -10.12 4.54 -4.36
CA TYR A 47 -10.61 5.87 -4.05
C TYR A 47 -9.49 6.74 -3.48
N THR A 48 -9.49 8.00 -3.87
CA THR A 48 -8.78 9.04 -3.10
C THR A 48 -9.40 9.15 -1.70
N ARG A 49 -8.68 9.77 -0.75
CA ARG A 49 -9.18 9.96 0.62
C ARG A 49 -10.56 10.65 0.65
N PRO A 50 -10.80 11.77 -0.07
CA PRO A 50 -12.13 12.40 -0.09
C PRO A 50 -13.21 11.51 -0.70
N GLU A 51 -12.88 10.75 -1.75
CA GLU A 51 -13.82 9.81 -2.39
C GLU A 51 -14.19 8.66 -1.46
N MET A 52 -13.24 8.13 -0.70
CA MET A 52 -13.52 7.07 0.25
C MET A 52 -14.40 7.58 1.40
N ASP A 53 -14.15 8.79 1.89
CA ASP A 53 -15.00 9.42 2.91
C ASP A 53 -16.45 9.57 2.43
N MET A 54 -16.64 10.01 1.18
CA MET A 54 -17.97 10.08 0.56
C MET A 54 -18.60 8.69 0.40
N ALA A 55 -17.82 7.71 -0.05
CA ALA A 55 -18.28 6.35 -0.26
C ALA A 55 -18.70 5.68 1.07
N ILE A 56 -17.98 5.93 2.17
CA ILE A 56 -18.32 5.44 3.51
C ILE A 56 -19.66 6.02 3.96
N ARG A 57 -19.87 7.33 3.79
CA ARG A 57 -21.15 8.00 4.12
C ARG A 57 -22.31 7.40 3.32
N LYS A 58 -22.16 7.29 2.00
CA LYS A 58 -23.18 6.71 1.13
C LYS A 58 -23.49 5.24 1.47
N ALA A 59 -22.46 4.46 1.81
CA ALA A 59 -22.66 3.07 2.23
C ALA A 59 -23.45 3.01 3.54
N ARG A 60 -23.12 3.88 4.51
CA ARG A 60 -23.81 3.96 5.80
C ARG A 60 -25.30 4.29 5.65
N ASP A 61 -25.66 5.22 4.77
CA ASP A 61 -27.06 5.57 4.49
C ASP A 61 -27.84 4.38 3.89
N GLN A 62 -27.16 3.45 3.23
CA GLN A 62 -27.72 2.22 2.67
C GLN A 62 -27.65 1.02 3.62
N GLY A 63 -27.21 1.22 4.88
CA GLY A 63 -27.00 0.14 5.85
C GLY A 63 -25.84 -0.82 5.49
N LYS A 64 -24.90 -0.37 4.64
CA LYS A 64 -23.72 -1.14 4.21
C LYS A 64 -22.45 -0.58 4.83
N HIS A 65 -21.40 -1.41 4.90
CA HIS A 65 -20.10 -1.02 5.42
C HIS A 65 -19.02 -1.22 4.34
N ILE A 66 -18.15 -0.22 4.17
CA ILE A 66 -16.97 -0.31 3.30
C ILE A 66 -15.72 0.13 4.08
N SER A 67 -14.57 -0.41 3.72
CA SER A 67 -13.28 -0.08 4.31
C SER A 67 -12.16 -0.24 3.28
N TYR A 68 -11.02 0.39 3.54
CA TYR A 68 -9.80 0.25 2.71
C TYR A 68 -9.28 -1.19 2.65
N PHE A 69 -9.66 -2.04 3.61
CA PHE A 69 -9.24 -3.45 3.67
C PHE A 69 -10.26 -4.41 3.08
N GLY A 70 -11.43 -3.92 2.65
CA GLY A 70 -12.47 -4.73 2.04
C GLY A 70 -12.26 -4.88 0.53
N PRO A 71 -12.91 -5.86 -0.13
CA PRO A 71 -12.81 -6.07 -1.58
C PRO A 71 -13.37 -4.92 -2.44
N ARG A 72 -13.85 -3.85 -1.82
CA ARG A 72 -14.38 -2.65 -2.47
C ARG A 72 -13.59 -1.38 -2.13
N GLY A 73 -12.54 -1.47 -1.30
CA GLY A 73 -11.63 -0.38 -0.99
C GLY A 73 -10.73 -0.01 -2.17
#